data_AF-T0YXQ8-F1
#
_entry.id   AF-T0YXQ8-F1
#
_cell.length_a   1.000
_cell.length_b   1.000
_cell.length_c   1.000
_cell.angle_alpha   90.00
_cell.angle_beta   90.00
_cell.angle_gamma   90.00
#
_symmetry.space_group_name_H-M   'P 1'
#
loop_
_entity.id
_entity.type
_entity.pdbx_description
1 polymer ?
#
loop_
_entity_poly.entity_id
_entity_poly.type
_entity_poly.pdbx_seq_one_letter_code
_entity_poly.pdbx_strand_id
1 'polypeptide(L)'
;MSTAHARGGRLRWWAWIVLAVVWFATMQIRPMLDPDEGRYAEIPREMLVSGNWVTPRLDGLKYFEKPALQYWATATIYSVFGVGNLTSRLWTVGLGF
;
A
#
# COMPACT_ATOMS: atom_id res chain seq x y z
N MET A 1 -38.39 28.54 6.54
CA MET A 1 -37.48 27.72 7.36
C MET A 1 -37.08 26.48 6.56
N SER A 2 -35.82 26.32 6.14
CA SER A 2 -35.15 25.03 5.85
C SER A 2 -33.85 25.24 5.04
N THR A 3 -32.71 25.42 5.71
CA THR A 3 -31.36 25.28 5.10
C THR A 3 -30.30 24.72 6.06
N ALA A 4 -30.65 24.39 7.31
CA ALA A 4 -29.67 24.01 8.34
C ALA A 4 -29.09 22.58 8.16
N HIS A 5 -29.83 21.65 7.54
CA HIS A 5 -29.38 20.25 7.41
C HIS A 5 -28.26 20.02 6.39
N ALA A 6 -28.10 20.90 5.39
CA ALA A 6 -27.12 20.72 4.31
C ALA A 6 -25.68 21.13 4.68
N ARG A 7 -25.46 21.82 5.82
CA ARG A 7 -24.11 22.20 6.29
C ARG A 7 -23.44 21.07 7.09
N GLY A 8 -24.20 20.33 7.90
CA GLY A 8 -23.68 19.23 8.71
C GLY A 8 -23.12 18.06 7.89
N GLY A 9 -23.76 17.74 6.76
CA GLY A 9 -23.28 16.69 5.85
C GLY A 9 -21.93 17.01 5.20
N ARG A 10 -21.73 18.26 4.76
CA ARG A 10 -20.49 18.70 4.11
C ARG A 10 -19.30 18.77 5.07
N LEU A 11 -19.50 19.28 6.28
CA LEU A 11 -18.44 19.31 7.30
C LEU A 11 -17.98 17.89 7.68
N ARG A 12 -18.90 16.92 7.69
CA ARG A 12 -18.60 15.53 7.99
C ARG A 12 -17.76 14.85 6.90
N TRP A 13 -17.99 15.17 5.62
CA TRP A 13 -17.15 14.67 4.53
C TRP A 13 -15.73 15.23 4.58
N TRP A 14 -15.57 16.51 4.92
CA TRP A 14 -14.25 17.11 5.11
C TRP A 14 -13.46 16.43 6.25
N ALA A 15 -14.12 16.06 7.34
CA ALA A 15 -13.47 15.31 8.41
C ALA A 15 -12.91 13.97 7.91
N TRP A 16 -13.67 13.23 7.11
CA TRP A 16 -13.19 11.97 6.50
C TRP A 16 -12.04 12.19 5.51
N ILE A 17 -12.09 13.25 4.72
CA ILE A 17 -10.99 13.60 3.80
C ILE A 17 -9.72 13.92 4.59
N VAL A 18 -9.81 14.74 5.64
CA VAL A 18 -8.66 15.07 6.49
C VAL A 18 -8.09 13.82 7.13
N LEU A 19 -8.93 12.93 7.67
CA LEU A 19 -8.48 11.66 8.24
C LEU A 19 -7.77 10.79 7.21
N ALA A 20 -8.32 10.66 5.99
CA ALA A 20 -7.68 9.92 4.92
C ALA A 20 -6.33 10.53 4.53
N VAL A 21 -6.25 11.85 4.37
CA VAL A 21 -4.99 12.54 4.04
C VAL A 21 -3.93 12.30 5.12
N VAL A 22 -4.30 12.43 6.40
CA VAL A 22 -3.37 12.15 7.51
C VAL A 22 -2.94 10.69 7.51
N TRP A 23 -3.87 9.76 7.30
CA TRP A 23 -3.60 8.31 7.22
C TRP A 23 -2.57 7.98 6.14
N PHE A 24 -2.77 8.44 4.90
CA PHE A 24 -1.85 8.17 3.80
C PHE A 24 -0.53 8.97 3.88
N ALA A 25 -0.55 10.20 4.41
CA ALA A 25 0.65 11.03 4.52
C ALA A 25 1.71 10.42 5.44
N THR A 26 1.28 9.77 6.53
CA THR A 26 2.21 9.13 7.48
C THR A 26 2.97 7.95 6.87
N MET A 27 2.42 7.28 5.86
CA MET A 27 3.01 6.09 5.24
C MET A 27 4.26 6.39 4.41
N GLN A 28 4.37 7.59 3.86
CA GLN A 28 5.53 7.98 3.06
C GLN A 28 6.73 8.39 3.92
N ILE A 29 6.46 8.92 5.11
CA ILE A 29 7.45 9.63 5.94
C ILE A 29 8.13 8.68 6.93
N ARG A 30 7.42 7.65 7.42
CA ARG A 30 7.98 6.73 8.42
C ARG A 30 8.90 5.69 7.78
N PRO A 31 9.98 5.27 8.49
CA PRO A 31 10.77 4.13 8.09
C PRO A 31 9.94 2.85 7.98
N MET A 32 10.46 1.90 7.19
CA MET A 32 9.91 0.56 7.10
C MET A 32 10.16 -0.21 8.40
N LEU A 33 9.14 -0.92 8.87
CA LEU A 33 9.24 -1.77 10.04
C LEU A 33 9.74 -3.16 9.62
N ASP A 34 10.94 -3.48 10.05
CA ASP A 34 11.52 -4.80 9.83
C ASP A 34 10.92 -5.85 10.79
N PRO A 35 10.80 -7.12 10.35
CA PRO A 35 11.20 -7.63 9.03
C PRO A 35 10.09 -7.54 7.96
N ASP A 36 8.85 -7.31 8.37
CA ASP A 36 7.70 -7.56 7.51
C ASP A 36 7.59 -6.55 6.37
N GLU A 37 7.65 -5.24 6.65
CA GLU A 37 7.47 -4.23 5.62
C GLU A 37 8.57 -4.29 4.56
N GLY A 38 9.81 -4.56 4.98
CA GLY A 38 10.94 -4.78 4.07
C GLY A 38 10.68 -5.95 3.14
N ARG A 39 10.31 -7.11 3.71
CA ARG A 39 10.05 -8.34 2.94
C ARG A 39 8.92 -8.17 1.93
N TYR A 40 7.78 -7.61 2.36
CA TYR A 40 6.63 -7.41 1.49
C TYR A 40 6.82 -6.28 0.47
N ALA A 41 7.84 -5.43 0.64
CA ALA A 41 8.24 -4.46 -0.37
C ALA A 41 9.27 -5.02 -1.36
N GLU A 42 10.18 -5.89 -0.91
CA GLU A 42 11.29 -6.40 -1.72
C GLU A 42 10.87 -7.54 -2.65
N ILE A 43 10.08 -8.50 -2.18
CA ILE A 43 9.61 -9.61 -3.02
C ILE A 43 8.89 -9.11 -4.29
N PRO A 44 7.95 -8.15 -4.22
CA PRO A 44 7.31 -7.60 -5.42
C PRO A 44 8.27 -6.79 -6.31
N ARG A 45 9.28 -6.15 -5.72
CA ARG A 45 10.33 -5.45 -6.47
C ARG A 45 11.15 -6.44 -7.29
N GLU A 46 11.52 -7.58 -6.71
CA GLU A 46 12.20 -8.67 -7.41
C GLU A 46 11.33 -9.30 -8.50
N MET A 47 10.03 -9.49 -8.27
CA MET A 47 9.09 -9.96 -9.30
C MET A 47 9.09 -9.03 -10.52
N LEU A 48 9.09 -7.71 -10.28
CA LEU A 48 9.15 -6.71 -11.35
C LEU A 48 10.47 -6.74 -12.12
N VAL A 49 11.59 -6.75 -11.41
CA VAL A 49 12.92 -6.74 -12.04
C VAL A 49 13.18 -8.02 -12.81
N SER A 50 12.76 -9.18 -12.28
CA SER A 50 12.98 -10.47 -12.92
C SER A 50 11.95 -10.81 -14.00
N GLY A 51 10.78 -10.17 -14.00
CA GLY A 51 9.63 -10.57 -14.80
C GLY A 51 9.01 -11.91 -14.37
N ASN A 52 9.50 -12.55 -13.30
CA ASN A 52 8.95 -13.79 -12.79
C ASN A 52 7.95 -13.52 -11.67
N TRP A 53 6.68 -13.51 -12.04
CA TRP A 53 5.57 -13.29 -11.10
C TRP A 53 5.10 -14.59 -10.42
N VAL A 54 5.64 -15.75 -10.82
CA VAL A 54 5.20 -17.05 -10.30
C VAL A 54 6.03 -17.47 -9.09
N THR A 55 7.35 -17.31 -9.17
CA THR A 55 8.29 -17.77 -8.14
C THR A 55 8.77 -16.59 -7.28
N PRO A 56 8.14 -16.31 -6.13
CA PRO A 56 8.60 -15.28 -5.21
C PRO A 56 10.04 -15.53 -4.76
N ARG A 57 10.81 -14.44 -4.69
CA ARG A 57 12.17 -14.44 -4.16
C ARG A 57 12.37 -13.28 -3.20
N LEU A 58 13.15 -13.53 -2.15
CA LEU A 58 13.65 -12.53 -1.22
C LEU A 58 15.18 -12.65 -1.19
N ASP A 59 15.85 -11.57 -1.54
CA ASP A 59 17.30 -11.50 -1.74
C ASP A 59 17.79 -12.59 -2.71
N GLY A 60 17.01 -12.86 -3.77
CA GLY A 60 17.31 -13.88 -4.79
C GLY A 60 17.00 -15.33 -4.38
N LEU A 61 16.69 -15.59 -3.10
CA LEU A 61 16.33 -16.91 -2.59
C LEU A 61 14.83 -17.16 -2.74
N LYS A 62 14.43 -18.39 -3.11
CA LYS A 62 13.01 -18.75 -3.25
C LYS A 62 12.29 -18.60 -1.90
N TYR A 63 11.16 -17.90 -1.89
CA TYR A 63 10.40 -17.61 -0.68
C TYR A 63 8.97 -18.15 -0.76
N PHE A 64 8.73 -19.36 -0.26
CA PHE A 64 7.44 -20.08 -0.39
C PHE A 64 6.64 -20.15 0.92
N GLU A 65 6.75 -19.14 1.76
CA GLU A 65 6.04 -19.13 3.06
C GLU A 65 4.63 -18.55 3.00
N LYS A 66 4.28 -17.80 1.94
CA LYS A 66 3.01 -17.09 1.79
C LYS A 66 2.45 -17.18 0.37
N PRO A 67 1.11 -17.10 0.22
CA PRO A 67 0.46 -16.99 -1.09
C PRO A 67 0.87 -15.72 -1.84
N ALA A 68 0.85 -15.75 -3.18
CA ALA A 68 1.39 -14.69 -4.02
C ALA A 68 0.50 -13.45 -4.19
N LEU A 69 -0.75 -13.46 -3.69
CA LEU A 69 -1.73 -12.38 -3.93
C LEU A 69 -1.21 -11.01 -3.50
N GLN A 70 -0.68 -10.92 -2.28
CA GLN A 70 -0.08 -9.68 -1.76
C GLN A 70 1.05 -9.18 -2.66
N TYR A 71 1.89 -10.12 -3.14
CA TYR A 71 3.03 -9.76 -3.97
C TYR A 71 2.59 -9.27 -5.35
N TRP A 72 1.60 -9.91 -5.96
CA TRP A 72 1.04 -9.47 -7.24
C TRP A 72 0.38 -8.10 -7.15
N ALA A 73 -0.38 -7.86 -6.07
CA ALA A 73 -0.99 -6.57 -5.84
C ALA A 73 0.07 -5.46 -5.74
N THR A 74 1.07 -5.63 -4.88
CA THR A 74 2.14 -4.65 -4.71
C THR A 74 2.99 -4.50 -5.98
N ALA A 75 3.30 -5.59 -6.70
CA ALA A 75 4.04 -5.54 -7.97
C ALA A 75 3.26 -4.79 -9.06
N THR A 76 1.93 -4.93 -9.08
CA THR A 76 1.05 -4.17 -9.99
C THR A 76 1.04 -2.68 -9.63
N ILE A 77 1.00 -2.34 -8.34
CA ILE A 77 1.08 -0.95 -7.91
C ILE A 77 2.44 -0.35 -8.31
N TYR A 78 3.53 -1.07 -8.07
CA TYR A 78 4.87 -0.65 -8.48
C TYR A 78 5.02 -0.49 -10.00
N SER A 79 4.35 -1.31 -10.82
CA SER A 79 4.44 -1.20 -12.28
C SER A 79 3.81 0.09 -12.82
N VAL A 80 2.83 0.65 -12.11
CA VAL A 80 2.11 1.87 -12.48
C VAL A 80 2.70 3.12 -11.83
N PHE A 81 3.06 3.04 -10.54
CA PHE A 81 3.44 4.20 -9.73
C PHE A 81 4.92 4.25 -9.37
N GLY A 82 5.69 3.20 -9.69
CA GLY A 82 7.07 3.05 -9.27
C GLY A 82 7.22 2.50 -7.85
N VAL A 83 8.46 2.13 -7.52
CA VAL A 83 8.83 1.57 -6.21
C VAL A 83 9.06 2.71 -5.22
N GLY A 84 8.44 2.63 -4.04
CA GLY A 84 8.60 3.62 -2.99
C GLY A 84 7.78 3.31 -1.75
N ASN A 85 8.05 4.04 -0.66
CA ASN A 85 7.45 3.80 0.65
C ASN A 85 5.92 3.72 0.65
N LEU A 86 5.25 4.71 0.05
CA LEU A 86 3.80 4.70 -0.05
C LEU A 86 3.31 3.53 -0.91
N THR A 87 3.91 3.32 -2.09
CA THR A 87 3.45 2.29 -3.03
C THR A 87 3.63 0.88 -2.49
N SER A 88 4.64 0.63 -1.65
CA SER A 88 4.83 -0.65 -0.94
C SER A 88 3.69 -0.99 0.01
N ARG A 89 3.00 0.04 0.51
CA ARG A 89 1.97 -0.06 1.56
C ARG A 89 0.56 0.16 1.04
N LEU A 90 0.40 0.65 -0.19
CA LEU A 90 -0.91 1.05 -0.73
C LEU A 90 -1.96 -0.07 -0.68
N TRP A 91 -1.57 -1.32 -0.96
CA TRP A 91 -2.48 -2.45 -0.86
C TRP A 91 -2.95 -2.68 0.59
N THR A 92 -2.02 -2.84 1.52
CA THR A 92 -2.29 -3.07 2.94
C THR A 92 -3.07 -1.91 3.58
N VAL A 93 -2.67 -0.68 3.32
CA VAL A 93 -3.24 0.54 3.91
C VAL A 93 -4.60 0.89 3.29
N GLY A 94 -4.80 0.55 2.02
CA GLY A 94 -6.05 0.81 1.30
C GLY A 94 -7.13 -0.23 1.54
N LEU A 95 -6.76 -1.50 1.70
CA LEU A 95 -7.70 -2.63 1.82
C LEU A 95 -7.70 -3.33 3.17
N GLY A 96 -6.81 -2.95 4.10
CA GLY A 96 -6.76 -3.48 5.46
C GLY A 96 -6.21 -4.92 5.55
N PHE A 97 -5.31 -5.30 4.66
CA PHE A 97 -4.68 -6.64 4.58
C PHE A 97 -3.22 -6.65 5.02
#